data_AF-A0A3D3W5G0-F1
#
_entry.id   AF-A0A3D3W5G0-F1
#
_cell.length_a   1.000
_cell.length_b   1.000
_cell.length_c   1.000
_cell.angle_alpha   90.00
_cell.angle_beta   90.00
_cell.angle_gamma   90.00
#
_symmetry.space_group_name_H-M   'P 1'
#
loop_
_entity.id
_entity.type
_entity.pdbx_description
1 polymer ?
#
loop_
_entity_poly.entity_id
_entity_poly.type
_entity_poly.pdbx_seq_one_letter_code
_entity_poly.pdbx_strand_id
1 'polypeptide(L)'
;MPQLRSTHAPGWVAVARGAAAGLALLLICGLAEQRQWGTSLVDGWLFSLAPLPAALALALVAFTAPLLLLFFAFPGLPQPLRLICFLTVLACCGFIGREVWQATEQTSEQLRTAALAQPLGLLLLFVVTGLGVVGCGSPRVRGRSSWFAMLVAACLTVCSFPVLSIQSAAVRPV
;
A
#
# COMPACT_ATOMS: atom_id res chain seq x y z
N MET A 1 40.95 -2.01 -3.47
CA MET A 1 40.08 -2.92 -4.24
C MET A 1 38.88 -2.14 -4.76
N PRO A 2 38.73 -1.93 -6.08
CA PRO A 2 37.55 -1.28 -6.64
C PRO A 2 36.36 -2.23 -6.48
N GLN A 3 35.37 -1.82 -5.66
CA GLN A 3 34.12 -2.56 -5.55
C GLN A 3 33.40 -2.50 -6.89
N LEU A 4 33.27 -3.65 -7.57
CA LEU A 4 32.37 -3.83 -8.71
C LEU A 4 30.96 -3.44 -8.24
N ARG A 5 30.54 -2.21 -8.56
CA ARG A 5 29.18 -1.76 -8.29
C ARG A 5 28.24 -2.64 -9.10
N SER A 6 27.38 -3.38 -8.40
CA SER A 6 26.25 -4.06 -9.02
C SER A 6 25.47 -3.07 -9.88
N THR A 7 25.35 -3.37 -11.18
CA THR A 7 24.51 -2.61 -12.12
C THR A 7 23.01 -2.82 -11.85
N HIS A 8 22.67 -3.88 -11.11
CA HIS A 8 21.30 -4.26 -10.78
C HIS A 8 20.96 -3.89 -9.34
N ALA A 9 19.77 -3.30 -9.18
CA ALA A 9 19.20 -3.11 -7.85
C ALA A 9 18.82 -4.47 -7.25
N PRO A 10 18.89 -4.64 -5.93
CA PRO A 10 18.48 -5.88 -5.28
C PRO A 10 17.00 -6.18 -5.51
N GLY A 11 16.65 -7.47 -5.62
CA GLY A 11 15.31 -7.92 -6.05
C GLY A 11 14.15 -7.41 -5.18
N TRP A 12 14.38 -7.20 -3.88
CA TRP A 12 13.36 -6.65 -2.97
C TRP A 12 12.91 -5.23 -3.35
N VAL A 13 13.78 -4.44 -4.03
CA VAL A 13 13.40 -3.12 -4.55
C VAL A 13 12.36 -3.24 -5.66
N ALA A 14 12.52 -4.24 -6.54
CA ALA A 14 11.53 -4.51 -7.58
C ALA A 14 10.20 -4.93 -6.96
N VAL A 15 10.22 -5.76 -5.92
CA VAL A 15 9.01 -6.15 -5.19
C VAL A 15 8.33 -4.93 -4.54
N ALA A 16 9.07 -4.08 -3.85
CA ALA A 16 8.51 -2.89 -3.20
C ALA A 16 7.93 -1.89 -4.22
N ARG A 17 8.58 -1.69 -5.37
CA ARG A 17 8.05 -0.87 -6.47
C ARG A 17 6.78 -1.47 -7.06
N GLY A 18 6.76 -2.78 -7.29
CA GLY A 18 5.57 -3.48 -7.78
C GLY A 18 4.39 -3.39 -6.80
N ALA A 19 4.66 -3.58 -5.50
CA ALA A 19 3.66 -3.40 -4.45
C ALA A 19 3.10 -1.96 -4.43
N ALA A 20 3.96 -0.96 -4.57
CA ALA A 20 3.53 0.44 -4.68
C ALA A 20 2.61 0.67 -5.89
N ALA A 21 2.93 0.08 -7.05
CA ALA A 21 2.09 0.18 -8.24
C ALA A 21 0.72 -0.51 -8.05
N GLY A 22 0.70 -1.70 -7.45
CA GLY A 22 -0.54 -2.41 -7.14
C GLY A 22 -1.41 -1.64 -6.14
N LEU A 23 -0.82 -1.12 -5.06
CA LEU A 23 -1.51 -0.25 -4.09
C LEU A 23 -2.05 1.02 -4.75
N ALA A 24 -1.26 1.66 -5.63
CA ALA A 24 -1.71 2.83 -6.37
C ALA A 24 -2.92 2.52 -7.24
N LEU A 25 -2.92 1.37 -7.94
CA LEU A 25 -4.06 0.94 -8.74
C LEU A 25 -5.31 0.74 -7.89
N LEU A 26 -5.19 0.06 -6.75
CA LEU A 26 -6.30 -0.16 -5.83
C LEU A 26 -6.88 1.16 -5.28
N LEU A 27 -6.01 2.12 -4.93
CA LEU A 27 -6.43 3.46 -4.51
C LEU A 27 -7.13 4.23 -5.66
N ILE A 28 -6.62 4.11 -6.89
CA ILE A 28 -7.25 4.70 -8.07
C ILE A 28 -8.62 4.09 -8.33
N CYS A 29 -8.79 2.78 -8.15
CA CYS A 29 -10.09 2.12 -8.22
C CYS A 29 -11.06 2.71 -7.17
N GLY A 30 -10.60 2.92 -5.93
CA GLY A 30 -11.40 3.59 -4.90
C GLY A 30 -11.80 5.03 -5.27
N LEU A 31 -10.88 5.81 -5.84
CA LEU A 31 -11.18 7.17 -6.33
C LEU A 31 -12.17 7.15 -7.51
N ALA A 32 -11.98 6.22 -8.45
CA ALA A 32 -12.87 6.06 -9.60
C ALA A 32 -14.28 5.68 -9.14
N GLU A 33 -14.39 4.80 -8.16
CA GLU A 33 -15.67 4.39 -7.58
C GLU A 33 -16.38 5.55 -6.89
N GLN A 34 -15.67 6.29 -6.02
CA GLN A 34 -16.21 7.47 -5.37
C GLN A 34 -16.67 8.53 -6.39
N ARG A 35 -15.94 8.67 -7.50
CA ARG A 35 -16.29 9.61 -8.57
C ARG A 35 -17.50 9.16 -9.39
N GLN A 36 -17.65 7.87 -9.65
CA GLN A 36 -18.70 7.31 -10.50
C GLN A 36 -20.01 7.03 -9.75
N TRP A 37 -19.93 6.49 -8.54
CA TRP A 37 -21.09 6.05 -7.76
C TRP A 37 -21.32 6.86 -6.48
N GLY A 38 -20.45 7.83 -6.16
CA GLY A 38 -20.62 8.69 -4.99
C GLY A 38 -20.39 7.97 -3.65
N THR A 39 -19.66 6.85 -3.65
CA THR A 39 -19.37 6.08 -2.44
C THR A 39 -18.44 6.83 -1.49
N SER A 40 -18.50 6.50 -0.20
CA SER A 40 -17.69 7.16 0.83
C SER A 40 -16.26 6.58 0.85
N LEU A 41 -15.25 7.44 0.70
CA LEU A 41 -13.85 7.05 0.97
C LEU A 41 -13.55 6.94 2.47
N VAL A 42 -14.41 7.51 3.33
CA VAL A 42 -14.26 7.41 4.79
C VAL A 42 -14.52 5.98 5.26
N ASP A 43 -15.51 5.32 4.65
CA ASP A 43 -15.85 3.92 4.87
C ASP A 43 -15.51 3.09 3.62
N GLY A 44 -14.32 3.35 3.05
CA GLY A 44 -13.89 2.72 1.81
C GLY A 44 -13.72 1.21 1.96
N TRP A 45 -14.04 0.47 0.89
CA TRP A 45 -13.86 -0.98 0.81
C TRP A 45 -12.40 -1.43 0.95
N LEU A 46 -11.45 -0.55 0.61
CA LEU A 46 -10.03 -0.82 0.74
C LEU A 46 -9.62 -0.82 2.22
N PHE A 47 -9.82 0.32 2.90
CA PHE A 47 -9.67 0.50 4.34
C PHE A 47 -10.41 1.77 4.79
N SER A 48 -10.86 1.80 6.04
CA SER A 48 -11.60 2.90 6.65
C SER A 48 -10.67 4.04 7.05
N LEU A 49 -10.97 5.23 6.54
CA LEU A 49 -10.32 6.50 6.87
C LEU A 49 -11.03 7.27 7.98
N ALA A 50 -12.09 6.72 8.58
CA ALA A 50 -12.74 7.32 9.74
C ALA A 50 -11.73 7.58 10.89
N PRO A 51 -11.88 8.69 11.65
CA PRO A 51 -12.96 9.67 11.60
C PRO A 51 -12.65 10.88 10.69
N LEU A 52 -11.78 10.74 9.68
CA LEU A 52 -11.46 11.87 8.81
C LEU A 52 -12.71 12.44 8.13
N PRO A 53 -12.82 13.76 7.97
CA PRO A 53 -13.83 14.36 7.12
C PRO A 53 -13.60 13.94 5.67
N ALA A 54 -14.69 13.79 4.90
CA ALA A 54 -14.67 13.28 3.53
C ALA A 54 -13.66 14.01 2.62
N ALA A 55 -13.51 15.33 2.78
CA ALA A 55 -12.55 16.12 2.02
C ALA A 55 -11.08 15.72 2.30
N LEU A 56 -10.74 15.44 3.57
CA LEU A 56 -9.38 14.98 3.92
C LEU A 56 -9.15 13.55 3.50
N ALA A 57 -10.16 12.67 3.59
CA ALA A 57 -10.07 11.31 3.07
C ALA A 57 -9.78 11.30 1.56
N LEU A 58 -10.52 12.12 0.80
CA LEU A 58 -10.29 12.30 -0.63
C LEU A 58 -8.89 12.85 -0.91
N ALA A 59 -8.49 13.91 -0.21
CA ALA A 59 -7.17 14.53 -0.40
C ALA A 59 -6.04 13.53 -0.12
N LEU A 60 -6.16 12.74 0.96
CA LEU A 60 -5.18 11.72 1.32
C LEU A 60 -5.06 10.66 0.22
N VAL A 61 -6.17 10.08 -0.25
CA VAL A 61 -6.14 9.04 -1.29
C VAL A 61 -5.65 9.60 -2.63
N ALA A 62 -6.15 10.77 -3.03
CA ALA A 62 -5.76 11.46 -4.25
C ALA A 62 -4.30 11.88 -4.27
N PHE A 63 -3.69 12.13 -3.11
CA PHE A 63 -2.27 12.42 -2.97
C PHE A 63 -1.41 11.15 -2.88
N THR A 64 -1.90 10.11 -2.20
CA THR A 64 -1.17 8.85 -2.01
C THR A 64 -0.96 8.11 -3.33
N ALA A 65 -2.01 7.97 -4.15
CA ALA A 65 -1.91 7.24 -5.42
C ALA A 65 -0.80 7.76 -6.36
N PRO A 66 -0.74 9.06 -6.72
CA PRO A 66 0.32 9.57 -7.59
C PRO A 66 1.70 9.52 -6.93
N LEU A 67 1.81 9.65 -5.61
CA LEU A 67 3.09 9.48 -4.91
C LEU A 67 3.64 8.06 -5.02
N LEU A 68 2.77 7.05 -4.90
CA LEU A 68 3.15 5.65 -5.08
C LEU A 68 3.52 5.35 -6.53
N LEU A 69 2.80 5.91 -7.51
CA LEU A 69 3.18 5.83 -8.93
C LEU A 69 4.52 6.53 -9.21
N LEU A 70 4.77 7.66 -8.56
CA LEU A 70 6.02 8.40 -8.69
C LEU A 70 7.18 7.58 -8.12
N PHE A 71 7.01 6.93 -6.97
CA PHE A 71 8.00 5.99 -6.42
C PHE A 71 8.19 4.77 -7.32
N PHE A 72 7.10 4.21 -7.86
CA PHE A 72 7.16 3.11 -8.82
C PHE A 72 7.99 3.49 -10.06
N ALA A 73 7.77 4.67 -10.65
CA ALA A 73 8.50 5.11 -11.84
C ALA A 73 9.95 5.53 -11.51
N PHE A 74 10.12 6.30 -10.43
CA PHE A 74 11.37 6.93 -10.03
C PHE A 74 11.72 6.59 -8.57
N PRO A 75 12.32 5.41 -8.29
CA PRO A 75 12.62 5.00 -6.92
C PRO A 75 13.68 5.88 -6.23
N GLY A 76 14.48 6.61 -7.01
CA GLY A 76 15.45 7.60 -6.54
C GLY A 76 14.83 8.97 -6.27
N LEU A 77 13.66 9.02 -5.61
CA LEU A 77 13.00 10.28 -5.27
C LEU A 77 13.95 11.22 -4.51
N PRO A 78 13.89 12.54 -4.76
CA PRO A 78 14.61 13.50 -3.95
C PRO A 78 14.16 13.40 -2.49
N GLN A 79 15.09 13.65 -1.56
CA GLN A 79 14.87 13.47 -0.12
C GLN A 79 13.54 14.01 0.43
N PRO A 80 13.08 15.24 0.10
CA PRO A 80 11.80 15.73 0.59
C PRO A 80 10.61 14.90 0.09
N LEU A 81 10.56 14.55 -1.20
CA LEU A 81 9.47 13.72 -1.76
C LEU A 81 9.47 12.32 -1.17
N ARG A 82 10.66 11.76 -0.92
CA ARG A 82 10.78 10.46 -0.26
C ARG A 82 10.25 10.49 1.17
N LEU A 83 10.55 11.55 1.92
CA LEU A 83 10.02 11.75 3.28
C LEU A 83 8.49 11.85 3.24
N ILE A 84 7.95 12.67 2.33
CA ILE A 84 6.50 12.84 2.16
C ILE A 84 5.84 11.50 1.80
N CYS A 85 6.40 10.76 0.85
CA CYS A 85 5.90 9.44 0.46
C CYS A 85 5.91 8.47 1.65
N PHE A 86 7.01 8.43 2.41
CA PHE A 86 7.11 7.59 3.59
C PHE A 86 6.11 7.97 4.69
N LEU A 87 5.96 9.26 4.98
CA LEU A 87 4.99 9.76 5.97
C LEU A 87 3.55 9.47 5.54
N THR A 88 3.25 9.57 4.24
CA THR A 88 1.93 9.25 3.69
C THR A 88 1.64 7.75 3.83
N VAL A 89 2.60 6.89 3.48
CA VAL A 89 2.51 5.44 3.70
C VAL A 89 2.32 5.13 5.18
N LEU A 90 3.06 5.78 6.07
CA LEU A 90 2.96 5.61 7.52
C LEU A 90 1.57 6.03 8.05
N ALA A 91 1.01 7.13 7.54
CA ALA A 91 -0.34 7.56 7.87
C ALA A 91 -1.38 6.50 7.46
N CYS A 92 -1.30 5.97 6.23
CA CYS A 92 -2.15 4.87 5.79
C CYS A 92 -2.00 3.62 6.67
N CYS A 93 -0.78 3.26 7.05
CA CYS A 93 -0.53 2.17 8.00
C CYS A 93 -1.23 2.42 9.36
N GLY A 94 -1.30 3.66 9.82
CA GLY A 94 -2.02 4.02 11.05
C GLY A 94 -3.52 3.73 10.96
N PHE A 95 -4.16 4.11 9.85
CA PHE A 95 -5.58 3.82 9.61
C PHE A 95 -5.85 2.32 9.49
N ILE A 96 -4.99 1.58 8.78
CA ILE A 96 -5.10 0.13 8.66
C ILE A 96 -4.84 -0.56 10.02
N GLY A 97 -3.87 -0.07 10.80
CA GLY A 97 -3.58 -0.56 12.14
C GLY A 97 -4.76 -0.40 13.11
N ARG A 98 -5.54 0.69 12.95
CA ARG A 98 -6.80 0.86 13.66
C ARG A 98 -7.82 -0.21 13.28
N GLU A 99 -7.95 -0.57 11.99
CA GLU A 99 -8.82 -1.69 11.59
C GLU A 99 -8.36 -3.02 12.18
N VAL A 100 -7.05 -3.28 12.21
CA VAL A 100 -6.48 -4.47 12.86
C VAL A 100 -6.88 -4.51 14.33
N TRP A 101 -6.75 -3.38 15.04
CA TRP A 101 -7.15 -3.24 16.43
C TRP A 101 -8.64 -3.52 16.63
N GLN A 102 -9.50 -2.85 15.85
CA GLN A 102 -10.96 -3.03 15.92
C GLN A 102 -11.37 -4.46 15.62
N ALA A 103 -10.83 -5.09 14.57
CA ALA A 103 -11.11 -6.48 14.24
C ALA A 103 -10.65 -7.43 15.36
N THR A 104 -9.56 -7.10 16.06
CA THR A 104 -9.06 -7.92 17.17
C THR A 104 -9.97 -7.85 18.39
N GLU A 105 -10.44 -6.66 18.75
CA GLU A 105 -11.29 -6.44 19.93
C GLU A 105 -12.75 -6.84 19.72
N GLN A 106 -13.31 -6.60 18.53
CA GLN A 106 -14.75 -6.69 18.26
C GLN A 106 -15.18 -8.03 17.66
N THR A 107 -14.23 -8.86 17.22
CA THR A 107 -14.53 -10.15 16.56
C THR A 107 -14.31 -11.33 17.51
N SER A 108 -15.22 -12.30 17.46
CA SER A 108 -15.08 -13.55 18.21
C SER A 108 -13.83 -14.33 17.79
N GLU A 109 -13.25 -15.10 18.71
CA GLU A 109 -11.97 -15.78 18.51
C GLU A 109 -11.97 -16.74 17.31
N GLN A 110 -13.12 -17.40 17.05
CA GLN A 110 -13.30 -18.33 15.92
C GLN A 110 -13.25 -17.64 14.55
N LEU A 111 -13.57 -16.35 14.50
CA LEU A 111 -13.75 -15.55 13.28
C LEU A 111 -12.60 -14.55 13.05
N ARG A 112 -11.78 -14.33 14.07
CA ARG A 112 -10.71 -13.31 14.11
C ARG A 112 -9.68 -13.48 12.99
N THR A 113 -9.28 -14.70 12.66
CA THR A 113 -8.27 -14.97 11.62
C THR A 113 -8.75 -14.52 10.24
N ALA A 114 -10.01 -14.79 9.91
CA ALA A 114 -10.63 -14.37 8.66
C ALA A 114 -10.85 -12.85 8.61
N ALA A 115 -11.36 -12.26 9.71
CA ALA A 115 -11.57 -10.81 9.80
C ALA A 115 -10.27 -9.99 9.67
N LEU A 116 -9.14 -10.53 10.14
CA LEU A 116 -7.83 -9.89 10.07
C LEU A 116 -7.10 -10.07 8.73
N ALA A 117 -7.55 -10.96 7.85
CA ALA A 117 -6.83 -11.29 6.60
C ALA A 117 -6.60 -10.06 5.71
N GLN A 118 -7.66 -9.31 5.41
CA GLN A 118 -7.59 -8.07 4.63
C GLN A 118 -6.72 -6.97 5.28
N PRO A 119 -6.99 -6.52 6.51
CA PRO A 119 -6.24 -5.41 7.08
C PRO A 119 -4.76 -5.77 7.33
N LEU A 120 -4.44 -7.01 7.73
CA LEU A 120 -3.04 -7.44 7.83
C LEU A 120 -2.35 -7.54 6.47
N GLY A 121 -3.03 -8.05 5.45
CA GLY A 121 -2.48 -8.13 4.10
C GLY A 121 -2.16 -6.75 3.52
N LEU A 122 -3.08 -5.79 3.69
CA LEU A 122 -2.84 -4.39 3.29
C LEU A 122 -1.70 -3.76 4.10
N LEU A 123 -1.67 -3.96 5.41
CA LEU A 123 -0.62 -3.45 6.27
C LEU A 123 0.75 -3.94 5.80
N LEU A 124 0.86 -5.23 5.48
CA LEU A 124 2.10 -5.83 4.97
C LEU A 124 2.53 -5.21 3.63
N LEU A 125 1.59 -4.98 2.71
CA LEU A 125 1.87 -4.33 1.42
C LEU A 125 2.37 -2.88 1.60
N PHE A 126 1.74 -2.11 2.50
CA PHE A 126 2.19 -0.75 2.80
C PHE A 126 3.55 -0.74 3.51
N VAL A 127 3.81 -1.68 4.43
CA VAL A 127 5.12 -1.82 5.09
C VAL A 127 6.22 -2.16 4.09
N VAL A 128 6.00 -3.13 3.21
CA VAL A 128 6.96 -3.48 2.14
C VAL A 128 7.25 -2.27 1.25
N THR A 129 6.21 -1.52 0.90
CA THR A 129 6.35 -0.29 0.12
C THR A 129 7.14 0.79 0.87
N GLY A 130 6.84 1.03 2.15
CA GLY A 130 7.54 1.99 3.00
C GLY A 130 9.02 1.66 3.19
N LEU A 131 9.35 0.38 3.41
CA LEU A 131 10.74 -0.10 3.44
C LEU A 131 11.44 0.13 2.09
N GLY A 132 10.72 -0.09 0.98
CA GLY A 132 11.09 0.30 -0.37
C GLY A 132 11.52 1.76 -0.47
N VAL A 133 10.61 2.66 -0.10
CA VAL A 133 10.77 4.11 -0.16
C VAL A 133 12.02 4.56 0.61
N VAL A 134 12.20 4.08 1.84
CA VAL A 134 13.36 4.44 2.67
C VAL A 134 14.66 3.87 2.08
N GLY A 135 14.67 2.58 1.76
CA GLY A 135 15.87 1.87 1.35
C GLY A 135 16.43 2.28 -0.01
N CYS A 136 15.59 2.74 -0.95
CA CYS A 136 16.02 3.16 -2.29
C CYS A 136 16.89 4.42 -2.31
N GLY A 137 16.93 5.22 -1.25
CA GLY A 137 17.84 6.37 -1.19
C GLY A 137 19.27 6.03 -0.75
N SER A 138 19.55 4.77 -0.42
CA SER A 138 20.92 4.33 -0.14
C SER A 138 21.71 4.17 -1.45
N PRO A 139 22.95 4.70 -1.54
CA PRO A 139 23.80 4.49 -2.73
C PRO A 139 24.14 3.02 -2.98
N ARG A 140 23.98 2.14 -1.98
CA ARG A 140 24.19 0.68 -2.09
C ARG A 140 23.09 -0.07 -2.84
N VAL A 141 21.95 0.60 -3.06
CA VAL A 141 20.72 0.00 -3.60
C VAL A 141 20.39 0.54 -5.00
N ARG A 142 21.23 1.45 -5.52
CA ARG A 142 21.08 2.06 -6.86
C ARG A 142 21.38 1.04 -7.95
N GLY A 143 20.51 0.97 -8.96
CA GLY A 143 20.68 0.11 -10.12
C GLY A 143 19.35 -0.08 -10.86
N ARG A 144 19.38 -0.79 -11.99
CA ARG A 144 18.14 -1.16 -12.70
C ARG A 144 17.41 -2.26 -11.93
N SER A 145 16.14 -2.03 -11.59
CA SER A 145 15.24 -3.06 -11.07
C SER A 145 14.72 -3.95 -12.20
N SER A 146 14.44 -5.22 -11.91
CA SER A 146 13.81 -6.14 -12.87
C SER A 146 12.36 -5.73 -13.14
N TRP A 147 12.05 -5.42 -14.41
CA TRP A 147 10.68 -5.08 -14.83
C TRP A 147 9.70 -6.23 -14.60
N PHE A 148 10.12 -7.46 -14.91
CA PHE A 148 9.30 -8.65 -14.71
C PHE A 148 8.92 -8.83 -13.23
N ALA A 149 9.89 -8.68 -12.32
CA ALA A 149 9.62 -8.79 -10.89
C ALA A 149 8.67 -7.69 -10.37
N MET A 150 8.79 -6.46 -10.90
CA MET A 150 7.86 -5.37 -10.58
C MET A 150 6.44 -5.68 -11.05
N LEU A 151 6.27 -6.18 -12.28
CA LEU A 151 4.97 -6.52 -12.85
C LEU A 151 4.31 -7.67 -12.08
N VAL A 152 5.06 -8.73 -11.78
CA VAL A 152 4.57 -9.85 -10.98
C VAL A 152 4.15 -9.37 -9.59
N ALA A 153 4.95 -8.55 -8.91
CA ALA A 153 4.60 -8.02 -7.60
C ALA A 153 3.35 -7.10 -7.64
N ALA A 154 3.19 -6.30 -8.69
CA ALA A 154 1.99 -5.49 -8.91
C ALA A 154 0.74 -6.37 -9.13
N CYS A 155 0.84 -7.37 -10.02
CA CYS A 155 -0.24 -8.34 -10.25
C CYS A 155 -0.62 -9.08 -8.97
N LEU A 156 0.36 -9.58 -8.21
CA LEU A 156 0.10 -10.24 -6.92
C LEU A 156 -0.61 -9.30 -5.95
N THR A 157 -0.17 -8.04 -5.85
CA THR A 157 -0.81 -7.06 -4.97
C THR A 157 -2.29 -6.85 -5.33
N VAL A 158 -2.59 -6.71 -6.62
CA VAL A 158 -3.97 -6.48 -7.11
C VAL A 158 -4.81 -7.75 -6.99
N CYS A 159 -4.29 -8.92 -7.36
CA CYS A 159 -5.03 -10.18 -7.33
C CYS A 159 -5.20 -10.75 -5.91
N SER A 160 -4.26 -10.50 -5.00
CA SER A 160 -4.40 -10.90 -3.59
C SER A 160 -5.50 -10.12 -2.89
N PHE A 161 -5.76 -8.87 -3.28
CA PHE A 161 -6.75 -8.02 -2.61
C PHE A 161 -8.18 -8.62 -2.62
N PRO A 162 -8.76 -9.04 -3.77
CA PRO A 162 -10.07 -9.71 -3.79
C PRO A 162 -10.12 -10.96 -2.93
N VAL A 163 -9.05 -11.78 -2.95
CA VAL A 163 -8.99 -13.01 -2.15
C VAL A 163 -9.07 -12.70 -0.66
N LEU A 164 -8.27 -11.71 -0.21
CA LEU A 164 -8.28 -11.27 1.18
C LEU A 164 -9.61 -10.63 1.58
N SER A 165 -10.25 -9.90 0.65
CA SER A 165 -11.53 -9.22 0.90
C SER A 165 -12.71 -10.18 0.96
N ILE A 166 -12.72 -11.22 0.14
CA ILE A 166 -13.75 -12.28 0.21
C ILE A 166 -13.66 -13.01 1.55
N GLN A 167 -12.44 -13.27 2.04
CA GLN A 167 -12.22 -13.92 3.33
C GLN A 167 -12.66 -13.06 4.51
N SER A 168 -12.39 -11.75 4.48
CA SER A 168 -12.77 -10.82 5.55
C SER A 168 -14.27 -10.48 5.53
N ALA A 169 -14.86 -10.25 4.34
CA ALA A 169 -16.25 -9.83 4.19
C ALA A 169 -17.25 -10.90 4.62
N ALA A 170 -16.90 -12.19 4.53
CA ALA A 170 -17.73 -13.28 5.01
C ALA A 170 -17.94 -13.26 6.55
N VAL A 171 -17.19 -12.43 7.27
CA VAL A 171 -17.02 -12.55 8.73
C VAL A 171 -17.13 -11.20 9.47
N ARG A 172 -17.02 -10.07 8.79
CA ARG A 172 -17.18 -8.75 9.41
C ARG A 172 -18.64 -8.51 9.82
N PRO A 173 -18.92 -8.10 11.08
CA PRO A 173 -20.25 -7.63 11.46
C PRO A 173 -20.58 -6.35 10.69
N VAL A 174 -21.79 -6.28 10.13
CA VAL A 174 -22.37 -5.09 9.47
C VAL A 174 -22.74 -4.04 10.50
#